data_AF-A0A4D4K320-F1
#
_entry.id   AF-A0A4D4K320-F1
#
_cell.length_a   1.000
_cell.length_b   1.000
_cell.length_c   1.000
_cell.angle_alpha   90.00
_cell.angle_beta   90.00
_cell.angle_gamma   90.00
#
_symmetry.space_group_name_H-M   'P 1'
#
loop_
_entity.id
_entity.type
_entity.pdbx_description
1 polymer ?
#
loop_
_entity_poly.entity_id
_entity_poly.type
_entity_poly.pdbx_seq_one_letter_code
_entity_poly.pdbx_strand_id
1 'polypeptide(L)'
;MTNLHISAWRRRKLNEYPTEELPETVGDHDAMRGTELRAVLWQALARLPELQRTMLVLRYYEGRTDPEIADILNISVGTVKSSIWRSLRRLREDESLSFGRDQEESFGELVA
;
A
#
# COMPACT_ATOMS: atom_id res chain seq x y z
N MET A 1 21.61 -24.24 -19.53
CA MET A 1 20.57 -23.22 -19.32
C MET A 1 19.48 -23.77 -18.42
N THR A 2 19.66 -23.73 -17.09
CA THR A 2 18.75 -24.35 -16.10
C THR A 2 18.37 -23.43 -14.93
N ASN A 3 18.86 -22.18 -14.90
CA ASN A 3 18.66 -21.26 -13.77
C ASN A 3 17.35 -20.43 -13.81
N LEU A 4 16.56 -20.51 -14.88
CA LEU A 4 15.31 -19.73 -15.00
C LEU A 4 14.14 -20.33 -14.21
N HIS A 5 14.12 -21.66 -14.03
CA HIS A 5 13.00 -22.35 -13.37
C HIS A 5 13.04 -22.20 -11.84
N ILE A 6 14.24 -22.28 -11.23
CA ILE A 6 14.43 -22.14 -9.77
C ILE A 6 14.19 -20.70 -9.30
N SER A 7 14.59 -19.71 -10.10
CA SER A 7 14.42 -18.29 -9.77
C SER A 7 12.95 -17.86 -9.87
N ALA A 8 12.17 -18.41 -10.81
CA ALA A 8 10.73 -18.20 -10.87
C ALA A 8 10.00 -18.85 -9.68
N TRP A 9 10.39 -20.07 -9.28
CA TRP A 9 9.78 -20.77 -8.15
C TRP A 9 10.10 -20.11 -6.79
N ARG A 10 11.32 -19.62 -6.55
CA ARG A 10 11.65 -18.83 -5.34
C ARG A 10 10.90 -17.50 -5.27
N ARG A 11 10.68 -16.85 -6.41
CA ARG A 11 9.92 -15.58 -6.48
C ARG A 11 8.43 -15.80 -6.23
N ARG A 12 7.96 -17.03 -6.42
CA ARG A 12 6.57 -17.47 -6.24
C ARG A 12 6.45 -18.40 -5.03
N LYS A 13 7.14 -18.07 -3.94
CA LYS A 13 7.01 -18.75 -2.65
C LYS A 13 5.57 -18.55 -2.16
N LEU A 14 4.71 -19.53 -2.46
CA LEU A 14 3.36 -19.61 -1.90
C LEU A 14 3.53 -19.71 -0.39
N ASN A 15 3.18 -18.64 0.32
CA ASN A 15 3.23 -18.57 1.78
C ASN A 15 2.02 -19.27 2.42
N GLU A 16 1.12 -19.81 1.59
CA GLU A 16 -0.16 -20.37 1.98
C GLU A 16 -0.22 -21.84 1.56
N TYR A 17 -0.53 -22.70 2.52
CA TYR A 17 -0.75 -24.13 2.31
C TYR A 17 -2.25 -24.40 2.35
N PRO A 18 -2.80 -25.21 1.44
CA PRO A 18 -4.20 -25.61 1.49
C PRO A 18 -4.50 -26.32 2.81
N THR A 19 -5.50 -25.83 3.53
CA THR A 19 -6.04 -26.44 4.76
C THR A 19 -7.56 -26.57 4.64
N GLU A 20 -8.15 -27.47 5.43
CA GLU A 20 -9.61 -27.64 5.50
C GLU A 20 -10.28 -26.57 6.38
N GLU A 21 -9.49 -25.85 7.18
CA GLU A 21 -9.95 -24.74 7.99
C GLU A 21 -10.09 -23.48 7.16
N LEU A 22 -11.32 -22.96 7.06
CA LEU A 22 -11.55 -21.65 6.48
C LEU A 22 -10.94 -20.57 7.39
N PRO A 23 -10.24 -19.57 6.83
CA PRO A 23 -9.73 -18.45 7.63
C PRO A 23 -10.89 -17.70 8.28
N GLU A 24 -10.61 -17.09 9.44
CA GLU A 24 -11.57 -16.23 10.13
C GLU A 24 -12.07 -15.13 9.19
N THR A 25 -13.39 -15.01 9.05
CA THR A 25 -14.00 -13.96 8.24
C THR A 25 -14.02 -12.67 9.03
N VAL A 26 -13.49 -11.59 8.46
CA VAL A 26 -13.62 -10.24 9.03
C VAL A 26 -15.11 -9.94 9.25
N GLY A 27 -15.49 -9.59 10.48
CA GLY A 27 -16.87 -9.24 10.82
C GLY A 27 -17.34 -7.98 10.08
N ASP A 28 -18.65 -7.78 9.98
CA ASP A 28 -19.27 -6.67 9.22
C ASP A 28 -18.75 -5.29 9.67
N HIS A 29 -18.40 -5.16 10.95
CA HIS A 29 -17.81 -3.96 11.53
C HIS A 29 -16.36 -3.69 11.05
N ASP A 30 -15.56 -4.74 10.87
CA ASP A 30 -14.19 -4.62 10.34
C ASP A 30 -14.20 -4.36 8.83
N ALA A 31 -15.18 -4.91 8.10
CA ALA A 31 -15.41 -4.59 6.70
C ALA A 31 -15.76 -3.11 6.52
N MET A 32 -16.66 -2.57 7.35
CA MET A 32 -17.04 -1.14 7.36
C MET A 32 -15.84 -0.23 7.64
N ARG A 33 -15.06 -0.53 8.69
CA ARG A 33 -13.81 0.19 9.01
C ARG A 33 -12.81 0.14 7.86
N GLY A 34 -12.67 -1.02 7.21
CA GLY A 34 -11.81 -1.18 6.04
C GLY A 34 -12.25 -0.31 4.87
N THR A 35 -13.55 -0.17 4.63
CA THR A 35 -14.09 0.74 3.59
C THR A 35 -13.88 2.21 3.91
N GLU A 36 -14.07 2.63 5.16
CA GLU A 36 -13.85 4.02 5.60
C GLU A 36 -12.37 4.42 5.45
N LEU A 37 -11.45 3.59 5.94
CA LEU A 37 -10.01 3.84 5.81
C LEU A 37 -9.58 3.91 4.34
N ARG A 38 -10.13 3.04 3.48
CA ARG A 38 -9.85 3.04 2.05
C ARG A 38 -10.34 4.32 1.37
N ALA A 39 -11.52 4.82 1.76
CA ALA A 39 -12.06 6.07 1.23
C ALA A 39 -11.19 7.28 1.62
N VAL A 40 -10.77 7.36 2.89
CA VAL A 40 -9.86 8.42 3.38
C VAL A 40 -8.51 8.37 2.65
N LEU A 41 -7.94 7.18 2.48
CA LEU A 41 -6.69 6.99 1.74
C LEU A 41 -6.82 7.47 0.28
N TRP A 42 -7.92 7.15 -0.39
CA TRP A 42 -8.16 7.62 -1.77
C TRP A 42 -8.27 9.13 -1.85
N GLN A 43 -8.92 9.78 -0.89
CA GLN A 43 -8.98 11.24 -0.82
C GLN A 43 -7.60 11.86 -0.61
N ALA A 44 -6.78 11.31 0.29
CA ALA A 44 -5.42 11.80 0.51
C ALA A 44 -4.54 11.63 -0.74
N LEU A 45 -4.62 10.47 -1.41
CA LEU A 45 -3.93 10.23 -2.69
C LEU A 45 -4.41 11.16 -3.81
N ALA A 46 -5.70 11.52 -3.84
CA ALA A 46 -6.25 12.45 -4.82
C ALA A 46 -5.63 13.86 -4.71
N ARG A 47 -5.19 14.27 -3.50
CA ARG A 47 -4.52 15.57 -3.27
C ARG A 47 -3.07 15.62 -3.76
N LEU A 48 -2.46 14.48 -4.07
CA LEU A 48 -1.12 14.43 -4.66
C LEU A 48 -1.17 14.86 -6.13
N PRO A 49 -0.10 15.49 -6.65
CA PRO A 49 0.09 15.64 -8.09
C PRO A 49 -0.03 14.30 -8.80
N GLU A 50 -0.62 14.29 -10.00
CA GLU A 50 -0.93 13.08 -10.75
C GLU A 50 0.29 12.16 -10.91
N LEU A 51 1.43 12.73 -11.33
CA LEU A 51 2.66 11.96 -11.53
C LEU A 51 3.16 11.28 -10.25
N GLN A 52 2.99 11.91 -9.09
CA GLN A 52 3.35 11.33 -7.80
C GLN A 52 2.44 10.17 -7.43
N ARG A 53 1.14 10.34 -7.65
CA ARG A 53 0.15 9.28 -7.44
C ARG A 53 0.43 8.09 -8.34
N THR A 54 0.72 8.32 -9.62
CA THR A 54 1.09 7.27 -10.58
C THR A 54 2.32 6.49 -10.12
N MET A 55 3.37 7.17 -9.63
CA MET A 55 4.54 6.48 -9.09
C MET A 55 4.20 5.57 -7.90
N LEU A 56 3.33 6.02 -6.99
CA LEU A 56 2.89 5.21 -5.85
C LEU A 56 2.05 4.00 -6.30
N VAL A 57 1.17 4.17 -7.29
CA VAL A 57 0.38 3.07 -7.87
C VAL A 57 1.30 2.03 -8.51
N LEU A 58 2.21 2.45 -9.39
CA LEU A 58 3.17 1.54 -10.02
C LEU A 58 4.00 0.79 -8.97
N ARG A 59 4.44 1.48 -7.91
CA ARG A 59 5.26 0.87 -6.87
C ARG A 59 4.52 -0.14 -6.00
N TYR A 60 3.35 0.24 -5.48
CA TYR A 60 2.69 -0.51 -4.40
C TYR A 60 1.53 -1.37 -4.89
N TYR A 61 0.83 -0.96 -5.95
CA TYR A 61 -0.27 -1.74 -6.52
C TYR A 61 0.22 -2.67 -7.63
N GLU A 62 1.14 -2.21 -8.48
CA GLU A 62 1.68 -3.04 -9.58
C GLU A 62 3.01 -3.73 -9.24
N GLY A 63 3.63 -3.43 -8.10
CA GLY A 63 4.87 -4.06 -7.65
C GLY A 63 6.10 -3.75 -8.51
N ARG A 64 6.12 -2.62 -9.22
CA ARG A 64 7.26 -2.19 -10.06
C ARG A 64 8.44 -1.72 -9.22
N THR A 65 9.64 -2.00 -9.69
CA THR A 65 10.89 -1.49 -9.12
C THR A 65 11.15 -0.04 -9.55
N ASP A 66 11.97 0.71 -8.80
CA ASP A 66 12.25 2.13 -9.14
C ASP A 66 12.84 2.32 -10.55
N PRO A 67 13.73 1.43 -11.06
CA PRO A 67 14.18 1.48 -12.45
C PRO A 67 13.06 1.23 -13.45
N GLU A 68 12.19 0.23 -13.23
CA GLU A 68 11.06 -0.02 -14.13
C GLU A 68 10.09 1.16 -14.18
N ILE A 69 9.85 1.82 -13.04
CA ILE A 69 9.02 3.05 -12.98
C ILE A 69 9.68 4.19 -13.75
N ALA A 70 10.99 4.35 -13.60
CA ALA A 70 11.77 5.36 -14.31
C ALA A 70 11.67 5.16 -15.83
N ASP A 71 11.77 3.92 -16.30
CA ASP A 71 11.64 3.55 -17.71
C ASP A 71 10.20 3.79 -18.22
N ILE A 72 9.17 3.37 -17.48
CA ILE A 72 7.75 3.56 -17.84
C ILE A 72 7.40 5.05 -17.96
N LEU A 73 7.89 5.88 -17.04
CA LEU A 73 7.57 7.30 -16.97
C LEU A 73 8.58 8.19 -17.72
N ASN A 74 9.61 7.60 -18.32
CA ASN A 74 10.70 8.30 -19.03
C ASN A 74 11.36 9.42 -18.18
N ILE A 75 11.69 9.11 -16.93
CA ILE A 75 12.35 10.02 -15.97
C ILE A 75 13.54 9.33 -15.30
N SER A 76 14.38 10.07 -14.58
CA SER A 76 15.52 9.47 -13.86
C SER A 76 15.07 8.66 -12.63
N VAL A 77 15.82 7.59 -12.29
CA VAL A 77 15.60 6.82 -11.06
C VAL A 77 15.71 7.70 -9.81
N GLY A 78 16.60 8.71 -9.82
CA GLY A 78 16.70 9.68 -8.73
C GLY A 78 15.44 10.54 -8.58
N THR A 79 14.80 10.90 -9.69
CA THR A 79 13.51 11.59 -9.70
C THR A 79 12.43 10.70 -9.08
N VAL A 80 12.36 9.42 -9.46
CA VAL A 80 11.40 8.45 -8.88
C VAL A 80 11.56 8.37 -7.36
N LYS A 81 12.78 8.09 -6.88
CA LYS A 81 13.07 7.94 -5.44
C LYS A 81 12.73 9.20 -4.65
N SER A 82 13.17 10.36 -5.13
CA SER A 82 12.93 11.63 -4.44
C SER A 82 11.45 12.03 -4.48
N SER A 83 10.74 11.72 -5.57
CA SER A 83 9.31 11.94 -5.70
C SER A 83 8.51 11.07 -4.74
N ILE A 84 8.76 9.75 -4.72
CA ILE A 84 8.12 8.82 -3.79
C ILE A 84 8.35 9.24 -2.34
N TRP A 85 9.59 9.58 -1.96
CA TRP A 85 9.90 10.03 -0.61
C TRP A 85 9.10 11.29 -0.21
N ARG A 86 9.03 12.30 -1.10
CA ARG A 86 8.24 13.52 -0.84
C ARG A 86 6.75 13.22 -0.73
N SER A 87 6.22 12.35 -1.58
CA SER A 87 4.80 11.96 -1.56
C SER A 87 4.44 11.22 -0.27
N LEU A 88 5.25 10.26 0.16
CA LEU A 88 5.04 9.54 1.42
C LEU A 88 5.14 10.48 2.63
N ARG A 89 6.09 11.41 2.63
CA ARG A 89 6.19 12.43 3.67
C ARG A 89 4.92 13.29 3.75
N ARG A 90 4.43 13.76 2.60
CA ARG A 90 3.20 14.55 2.53
C ARG A 90 1.98 13.77 3.01
N LEU A 91 1.86 12.50 2.66
CA LEU A 91 0.79 11.64 3.15
C LEU A 91 0.88 11.41 4.67
N ARG A 92 2.08 11.30 5.23
CA ARG A 92 2.29 11.17 6.68
C ARG A 92 1.93 12.45 7.45
N GLU A 93 2.09 13.61 6.82
CA GLU A 93 1.72 14.91 7.38
C GLU A 93 0.23 15.24 7.15
N ASP A 94 -0.51 14.41 6.42
CA ASP A 94 -1.95 14.63 6.16
C ASP A 94 -2.79 14.25 7.39
N GLU A 95 -3.38 15.26 8.02
CA GLU A 95 -4.17 15.15 9.25
C GLU A 95 -5.41 14.25 9.09
N SER A 96 -5.95 14.14 7.87
CA SER A 96 -7.07 13.23 7.60
C SER A 96 -6.67 11.76 7.71
N LEU A 97 -5.38 11.44 7.53
CA LEU A 97 -4.83 10.10 7.74
C LEU A 97 -4.37 9.86 9.19
N SER A 98 -4.12 10.91 9.98
CA SER A 98 -3.74 10.76 11.40
C SER A 98 -4.93 10.47 12.31
N PHE A 99 -6.13 10.94 11.95
CA PHE A 99 -7.37 10.73 12.72
C PHE A 99 -7.75 9.25 12.94
N GLY A 100 -7.24 8.34 12.10
CA GLY A 100 -7.47 6.91 12.24
C GLY A 100 -6.72 6.24 13.40
N ARG A 101 -5.65 6.86 13.93
CA ARG A 101 -4.93 6.34 15.12
C ARG A 101 -5.64 6.71 16.43
N ASP A 102 -6.20 7.91 16.51
CA ASP A 102 -6.78 8.41 17.77
C ASP A 102 -8.10 7.70 18.13
N GLN A 103 -8.78 7.08 17.16
CA GLN A 103 -9.99 6.30 17.40
C GLN A 103 -9.73 4.95 18.10
N GLU A 104 -8.55 4.33 17.90
CA GLU A 104 -8.18 3.10 18.62
C GLU A 104 -8.00 3.35 20.12
N GLU A 105 -7.42 4.48 20.50
CA GLU A 105 -7.27 4.85 21.92
C GLU A 105 -8.62 5.25 22.55
N SER A 106 -9.45 6.01 21.83
CA SER A 106 -10.73 6.51 22.37
C SER A 106 -11.80 5.42 22.52
N PHE A 107 -11.78 4.37 21.69
CA PHE A 107 -12.68 3.22 21.87
C PHE A 107 -12.23 2.30 23.03
N GLY A 108 -10.92 2.25 23.32
CA GLY A 108 -10.37 1.53 24.47
C GLY A 108 -10.72 2.19 25.81
N GLU A 109 -10.78 3.53 25.87
CA GLU A 109 -11.19 4.28 27.07
C GLU A 109 -12.69 4.16 27.39
N LEU A 110 -13.55 3.90 26.40
CA LEU A 110 -15.00 3.81 26.61
C LEU A 110 -15.50 2.42 27.01
N VAL A 111 -14.64 1.40 26.95
CA VAL A 111 -14.98 -0.01 27.23
C VAL A 111 -14.27 -0.54 28.51
N ALA A 112 -13.49 0.30 29.20
CA ALA A 112 -12.88 0.01 30.51
C ALA A 112 -13.69 0.60 31.66
#